data_AF-W3VK98-F1
#
_entry.id   AF-W3VK98-F1
#
_cell.length_a   1.000
_cell.length_b   1.000
_cell.length_c   1.000
_cell.angle_alpha   90.00
_cell.angle_beta   90.00
_cell.angle_gamma   90.00
#
_symmetry.space_group_name_H-M   'P 1'
#
loop_
_entity.id
_entity.type
_entity.pdbx_description
1 polymer ?
#
loop_
_entity_poly.entity_id
_entity_poly.type
_entity_poly.pdbx_seq_one_letter_code
_entity_poly.pdbx_strand_id
1 'polypeptide(L)'
;MVRAFHRPSAPTAMRPQQLRCPRPQRSELIVTHLTVVHRARSWSGRPRLIEAHPVGLYQVRKAFGLLCHPALPFLSNSGLAWPAPALTLSSYAYTALPFLRLWHTVSAAQSTAKCFRPPRPNVQPGSSSNYIGARIPSSLHHLSYISHLTSSANMYAKSALLALLAGVIGVTAYDPAHMPAKTDAQGGQTGYNDCQQRYGASNPKAKCQNVFINSVKDFCLWGPPNTQSSDTVGNLEAVMVAYCMKSGYGTRLIPDGTIKGAHFLKTPSFVQVTGTGDFTKIHIRAGDEGGELDPHGATGSGNPVGGHVFTRAFTGNWEELPEWQNFMSANEYCFRACRAGPWAKNWCPHIYDVMGCMWNEPANYDAGVFEQCDGIEGQWPGVYSGSTWYQGVRPTPAAQPAGKSSNCRYYPSISNGPAIKTPSKRSVMATQVKRSPEWEEDY
;
A
#
# COMPACT_ATOMS: atom_id res chain seq x y z
N MET A 1 19.69 -67.64 -10.69
CA MET A 1 21.02 -67.13 -10.30
C MET A 1 20.83 -65.90 -9.44
N VAL A 2 21.06 -66.04 -8.13
CA VAL A 2 20.96 -64.98 -7.13
C VAL A 2 22.33 -64.31 -7.02
N ARG A 3 22.41 -62.99 -7.24
CA ARG A 3 23.58 -62.18 -6.84
C ARG A 3 23.13 -61.15 -5.81
N ALA A 4 23.57 -61.36 -4.58
CA ALA A 4 23.38 -60.46 -3.45
C ALA A 4 24.31 -59.25 -3.57
N PHE A 5 23.76 -58.04 -3.45
CA PHE A 5 24.52 -56.81 -3.27
C PHE A 5 24.64 -56.51 -1.76
N HIS A 6 25.87 -56.19 -1.35
CA HIS A 6 26.27 -55.81 0.00
C HIS A 6 25.59 -54.51 0.48
N ARG A 7 25.16 -54.50 1.75
CA ARG A 7 24.80 -53.30 2.51
C ARG A 7 26.06 -52.60 3.04
N PRO A 8 26.16 -51.25 2.99
CA PRO A 8 27.13 -50.51 3.78
C PRO A 8 26.60 -50.20 5.19
N SER A 9 27.54 -50.21 6.13
CA SER A 9 27.43 -50.02 7.57
C SER A 9 27.01 -48.59 7.97
N ALA A 10 26.20 -48.49 9.03
CA ALA A 10 25.79 -47.23 9.65
C ALA A 10 26.95 -46.54 10.42
N PRO A 11 27.03 -45.19 10.45
CA PRO A 11 28.04 -44.49 11.22
C PRO A 11 27.65 -44.30 12.70
N THR A 12 28.66 -44.47 13.54
CA THR A 12 28.70 -44.39 15.00
C THR A 12 28.38 -42.98 15.53
N ALA A 13 27.54 -42.91 16.58
CA ALA A 13 27.17 -41.68 17.28
C ALA A 13 28.34 -41.09 18.09
N MET A 14 28.65 -39.80 17.90
CA MET A 14 29.57 -39.02 18.74
C MET A 14 28.83 -38.36 19.92
N ARG A 15 29.44 -38.42 21.11
CA ARG A 15 29.02 -37.72 22.33
C ARG A 15 29.29 -36.21 22.23
N PRO A 16 28.45 -35.34 22.83
CA PRO A 16 28.67 -33.90 22.81
C PRO A 16 29.72 -33.46 23.85
N GLN A 17 30.74 -32.71 23.40
CA GLN A 17 31.67 -31.98 24.24
C GLN A 17 31.07 -30.62 24.63
N GLN A 18 31.10 -30.28 25.92
CA GLN A 18 30.71 -28.98 26.44
C GLN A 18 31.79 -27.94 26.14
N LEU A 19 31.45 -26.91 25.36
CA LEU A 19 32.29 -25.73 25.14
C LEU A 19 31.99 -24.68 26.23
N ARG A 20 33.03 -24.26 26.96
CA ARG A 20 32.99 -23.18 27.94
C ARG A 20 33.17 -21.83 27.24
N CYS A 21 32.31 -20.86 27.57
CA CYS A 21 32.42 -19.47 27.12
C CYS A 21 33.58 -18.72 27.82
N PRO A 22 34.36 -17.87 27.13
CA PRO A 22 35.32 -16.98 27.76
C PRO A 22 34.64 -15.69 28.30
N ARG A 23 35.14 -15.18 29.45
CA ARG A 23 34.70 -13.93 30.10
C ARG A 23 35.18 -12.69 29.30
N PRO A 24 34.43 -11.58 29.32
CA PRO A 24 34.84 -10.35 28.64
C PRO A 24 35.94 -9.60 29.42
N GLN A 25 37.03 -9.25 28.75
CA GLN A 25 38.02 -8.29 29.23
C GLN A 25 37.54 -6.86 28.97
N ARG A 26 37.75 -5.96 29.94
CA ARG A 26 37.55 -4.51 29.81
C ARG A 26 38.66 -3.94 28.92
N SER A 27 38.28 -3.21 27.87
CA SER A 27 39.21 -2.40 27.07
C SER A 27 39.19 -0.96 27.58
N GLU A 28 40.29 -0.51 28.18
CA GLU A 28 40.54 0.90 28.47
C GLU A 28 40.89 1.63 27.16
N LEU A 29 40.25 2.78 26.94
CA LEU A 29 40.45 3.63 25.77
C LEU A 29 41.64 4.56 26.03
N ILE A 30 42.83 4.24 25.51
CA ILE A 30 43.98 5.15 25.49
C ILE A 30 43.86 6.00 24.21
N VAL A 31 43.50 7.27 24.38
CA VAL A 31 43.52 8.28 23.30
C VAL A 31 44.98 8.68 23.06
N THR A 32 45.52 8.31 21.90
CA THR A 32 46.85 8.79 21.46
C THR A 32 46.64 9.74 20.29
N HIS A 33 46.98 11.02 20.47
CA HIS A 33 47.00 12.02 19.42
C HIS A 33 48.11 11.67 18.40
N LEU A 34 47.74 11.50 17.13
CA LEU A 34 48.69 11.35 16.03
C LEU A 34 48.58 12.57 15.11
N THR A 35 49.58 13.43 15.22
CA THR A 35 49.85 14.54 14.31
C THR A 35 50.51 13.98 13.06
N VAL A 36 49.89 14.13 11.89
CA VAL A 36 50.54 13.86 10.60
C VAL A 36 50.88 15.18 9.94
N VAL A 37 52.18 15.45 9.88
CA VAL A 37 52.82 16.49 9.07
C VAL A 37 53.20 15.86 7.73
N HIS A 38 52.76 16.43 6.61
CA HIS A 38 53.50 16.30 5.35
C HIS A 38 53.69 17.64 4.65
N ARG A 39 54.93 17.80 4.19
CA ARG A 39 55.59 19.00 3.65
C ARG A 39 55.13 19.35 2.24
N ALA A 40 55.30 20.63 1.94
CA ALA A 40 54.86 21.39 0.78
C ALA A 40 55.63 21.16 -0.55
N ARG A 41 55.01 21.60 -1.65
CA ARG A 41 55.65 22.34 -2.76
C ARG A 41 54.72 23.45 -3.26
N SER A 42 55.09 24.70 -3.03
CA SER A 42 54.79 25.82 -3.95
C SER A 42 55.86 26.90 -3.79
N TRP A 43 56.22 27.55 -4.91
CA TRP A 43 57.21 28.63 -4.98
C TRP A 43 56.50 29.91 -5.46
N SER A 44 56.80 31.02 -4.75
CA SER A 44 56.62 32.45 -5.06
C SER A 44 55.20 32.97 -5.38
N GLY A 45 54.66 34.04 -4.79
CA GLY A 45 55.19 35.07 -3.90
C GLY A 45 54.09 35.98 -3.30
N ARG A 46 54.45 36.60 -2.16
CA ARG A 46 53.79 37.44 -1.13
C ARG A 46 52.94 38.67 -1.60
N PRO A 47 52.39 39.52 -0.68
CA PRO A 47 51.49 39.29 0.47
C PRO A 47 50.35 40.36 0.58
N ARG A 48 49.35 40.17 1.47
CA ARG A 48 48.86 41.24 2.38
C ARG A 48 47.85 40.77 3.44
N LEU A 49 47.72 41.63 4.45
CA LEU A 49 47.34 41.42 5.85
C LEU A 49 45.89 41.02 6.15
N ILE A 50 45.75 40.47 7.37
CA ILE A 50 44.58 40.12 8.16
C ILE A 50 43.90 41.38 8.72
N GLU A 51 42.55 41.42 8.72
CA GLU A 51 41.74 41.96 9.83
C GLU A 51 40.29 41.42 9.77
N ALA A 52 39.61 41.43 10.91
CA ALA A 52 38.58 40.45 11.29
C ALA A 52 37.13 41.01 11.42
N HIS A 53 36.17 40.05 11.42
CA HIS A 53 34.84 40.06 12.08
C HIS A 53 33.65 40.82 11.39
N PRO A 54 32.36 40.59 11.77
CA PRO A 54 31.53 39.44 11.37
C PRO A 54 30.04 39.80 10.99
N VAL A 55 29.25 38.77 10.66
CA VAL A 55 27.76 38.66 10.69
C VAL A 55 26.91 39.47 9.69
N GLY A 56 26.02 38.77 8.97
CA GLY A 56 24.84 39.37 8.33
C GLY A 56 24.06 38.42 7.44
N LEU A 57 22.98 37.84 7.97
CA LEU A 57 21.87 37.28 7.19
C LEU A 57 21.25 38.37 6.29
N TYR A 58 20.79 38.03 5.08
CA TYR A 58 19.41 38.25 4.57
C TYR A 58 19.31 38.04 3.05
N GLN A 59 18.28 37.28 2.66
CA GLN A 59 17.39 37.40 1.47
C GLN A 59 18.00 37.71 0.09
N VAL A 60 17.84 36.77 -0.85
CA VAL A 60 17.96 37.04 -2.29
C VAL A 60 16.57 36.99 -2.95
N ARG A 61 16.15 38.15 -3.45
CA ARG A 61 15.09 38.30 -4.46
C ARG A 61 15.64 39.09 -5.64
N LYS A 62 15.25 38.62 -6.84
CA LYS A 62 15.10 39.32 -8.14
C LYS A 62 16.33 39.57 -9.05
N ALA A 63 16.17 38.96 -10.23
CA ALA A 63 16.03 39.59 -11.55
C ALA A 63 17.27 39.89 -12.43
N PHE A 64 17.28 39.18 -13.57
CA PHE A 64 17.57 39.57 -14.95
C PHE A 64 18.18 40.96 -15.25
N GLY A 65 19.28 40.92 -16.01
CA GLY A 65 19.77 42.02 -16.86
C GLY A 65 20.32 41.46 -18.19
N LEU A 66 19.85 42.02 -19.31
CA LEU A 66 20.37 41.84 -20.68
C LEU A 66 21.74 42.53 -20.86
N LEU A 67 22.52 42.15 -21.89
CA LEU A 67 23.03 43.04 -22.96
C LEU A 67 23.90 42.34 -24.04
N CYS A 68 23.51 42.57 -25.31
CA CYS A 68 24.25 42.87 -26.57
C CYS A 68 25.26 41.93 -27.29
N HIS A 69 25.05 41.86 -28.62
CA HIS A 69 25.80 41.29 -29.76
C HIS A 69 27.05 42.09 -30.22
N PRO A 70 27.89 41.57 -31.15
CA PRO A 70 27.77 41.79 -32.64
C PRO A 70 28.20 40.53 -33.47
N ALA A 71 28.28 40.42 -34.82
CA ALA A 71 27.45 40.75 -35.99
C ALA A 71 28.05 40.01 -37.25
N LEU A 72 27.22 39.35 -38.09
CA LEU A 72 27.26 39.12 -39.58
C LEU A 72 28.46 38.41 -40.30
N PRO A 73 28.36 37.93 -41.59
CA PRO A 73 27.33 38.16 -42.64
C PRO A 73 26.83 36.98 -43.56
N PHE A 74 25.64 37.21 -44.18
CA PHE A 74 25.10 36.94 -45.55
C PHE A 74 25.24 35.62 -46.36
N LEU A 75 24.11 35.08 -46.86
CA LEU A 75 23.68 35.08 -48.29
C LEU A 75 22.26 34.48 -48.52
N SER A 76 21.66 34.88 -49.64
CA SER A 76 20.26 34.87 -50.15
C SER A 76 19.68 33.53 -50.68
N ASN A 77 18.34 33.35 -50.70
CA ASN A 77 17.46 33.65 -51.86
C ASN A 77 15.94 33.28 -51.67
N SER A 78 15.05 34.20 -52.12
CA SER A 78 13.70 34.07 -52.76
C SER A 78 12.74 32.91 -52.38
N GLY A 79 11.42 33.04 -52.11
CA GLY A 79 10.40 34.05 -52.41
C GLY A 79 9.23 33.41 -53.19
N LEU A 80 7.98 33.45 -52.68
CA LEU A 80 6.68 33.51 -53.44
C LEU A 80 5.46 33.46 -52.50
N ALA A 81 4.39 34.14 -52.91
CA ALA A 81 3.28 34.66 -52.11
C ALA A 81 1.90 34.05 -52.47
N TRP A 82 1.03 33.88 -51.44
CA TRP A 82 -0.44 34.13 -51.31
C TRP A 82 -1.45 33.62 -52.40
N PRO A 83 -2.78 33.45 -52.12
CA PRO A 83 -3.59 34.09 -51.06
C PRO A 83 -4.61 33.23 -50.30
N ALA A 84 -5.21 33.86 -49.26
CA ALA A 84 -6.38 33.42 -48.49
C ALA A 84 -7.70 33.49 -49.27
N PRO A 85 -8.82 32.99 -48.69
CA PRO A 85 -9.83 33.95 -48.25
C PRO A 85 -10.42 33.71 -46.86
N ALA A 86 -11.08 34.76 -46.37
CA ALA A 86 -11.64 35.02 -45.05
C ALA A 86 -13.03 34.39 -44.80
N LEU A 87 -13.47 34.43 -43.53
CA LEU A 87 -14.80 34.84 -43.01
C LEU A 87 -14.93 34.38 -41.53
N THR A 88 -14.77 35.24 -40.52
CA THR A 88 -15.77 36.08 -39.78
C THR A 88 -16.32 35.49 -38.47
N LEU A 89 -16.04 36.23 -37.38
CA LEU A 89 -16.89 36.60 -36.24
C LEU A 89 -17.63 35.52 -35.43
N SER A 90 -17.35 35.45 -34.13
CA SER A 90 -18.29 35.99 -33.11
C SER A 90 -17.68 35.94 -31.71
N SER A 91 -17.76 37.07 -31.02
CA SER A 91 -17.40 37.30 -29.63
C SER A 91 -18.58 36.94 -28.73
N TYR A 92 -18.37 36.20 -27.63
CA TYR A 92 -19.31 36.20 -26.50
C TYR A 92 -18.57 36.32 -25.17
N ALA A 93 -19.05 37.29 -24.40
CA ALA A 93 -18.55 37.72 -23.11
C ALA A 93 -18.79 36.68 -22.01
N TYR A 94 -17.81 36.51 -21.12
CA TYR A 94 -18.01 35.86 -19.83
C TYR A 94 -18.40 36.92 -18.78
N THR A 95 -19.59 36.74 -18.22
CA THR A 95 -20.07 37.47 -17.05
C THR A 95 -19.36 36.97 -15.78
N ALA A 96 -18.82 37.91 -15.02
CA ALA A 96 -18.26 37.67 -13.69
C ALA A 96 -19.38 37.52 -12.66
N LEU A 97 -19.28 36.52 -11.78
CA LEU A 97 -20.09 36.37 -10.56
C LEU A 97 -19.18 36.51 -9.32
N PRO A 98 -19.66 37.14 -8.24
CA PRO A 98 -18.82 37.61 -7.16
C PRO A 98 -18.51 36.54 -6.10
N PHE A 99 -17.31 36.69 -5.54
CA PHE A 99 -16.80 36.03 -4.35
C PHE A 99 -17.69 36.26 -3.11
N LEU A 100 -18.18 35.18 -2.49
CA LEU A 100 -18.53 35.19 -1.07
C LEU A 100 -17.35 34.63 -0.26
N ARG A 101 -16.68 35.51 0.50
CA ARG A 101 -15.76 35.14 1.58
C ARG A 101 -16.58 34.83 2.84
N LEU A 102 -16.65 33.57 3.25
CA LEU A 102 -17.00 33.23 4.63
C LEU A 102 -15.73 33.25 5.49
N TRP A 103 -15.72 34.12 6.47
CA TRP A 103 -14.78 34.10 7.59
C TRP A 103 -15.21 33.00 8.56
N HIS A 104 -14.37 31.98 8.77
CA HIS A 104 -14.48 31.12 9.95
C HIS A 104 -13.53 31.65 11.04
N THR A 105 -14.13 32.12 12.12
CA THR A 105 -13.45 32.41 13.38
C THR A 105 -13.03 31.10 14.03
N VAL A 106 -11.72 30.96 14.29
CA VAL A 106 -11.16 29.88 15.10
C VAL A 106 -11.39 30.23 16.57
N SER A 107 -12.29 29.51 17.24
CA SER A 107 -12.38 29.56 18.71
C SER A 107 -11.52 28.45 19.28
N ALA A 108 -10.43 28.83 19.96
CA ALA A 108 -9.57 27.94 20.70
C ALA A 108 -10.27 27.52 22.00
N ALA A 109 -10.76 26.28 22.06
CA ALA A 109 -11.18 25.66 23.32
C ALA A 109 -9.97 24.99 23.98
N GLN A 110 -9.39 25.66 24.98
CA GLN A 110 -8.46 25.05 25.92
C GLN A 110 -9.24 24.07 26.82
N SER A 111 -9.01 22.77 26.65
CA SER A 111 -9.47 21.76 27.60
C SER A 111 -8.38 21.49 28.63
N THR A 112 -8.54 22.05 29.83
CA THR A 112 -7.76 21.65 31.01
C THR A 112 -8.39 20.39 31.61
N ALA A 113 -7.80 19.22 31.34
CA ALA A 113 -8.17 17.99 32.02
C ALA A 113 -7.60 18.00 33.46
N LYS A 114 -8.46 18.24 34.46
CA LYS A 114 -8.16 17.99 35.87
C LYS A 114 -8.31 16.50 36.16
N CYS A 115 -7.23 15.87 36.62
CA CYS A 115 -7.23 14.50 37.12
C CYS A 115 -8.11 14.36 38.37
N PHE A 116 -9.13 13.50 38.32
CA PHE A 116 -9.86 13.04 39.51
C PHE A 116 -9.42 11.60 39.83
N ARG A 117 -8.83 11.39 41.01
CA ARG A 117 -8.57 10.06 41.59
C ARG A 117 -9.78 9.66 42.45
N PRO A 118 -10.36 8.45 42.29
CA PRO A 118 -11.29 7.90 43.27
C PRO A 118 -10.51 7.26 44.45
N PRO A 119 -11.08 7.26 45.67
CA PRO A 119 -10.43 6.73 46.87
C PRO A 119 -10.50 5.20 46.96
N ARG A 120 -9.47 4.60 47.56
CA ARG A 120 -9.42 3.19 47.97
C ARG A 120 -10.23 2.96 49.25
N PRO A 121 -10.87 1.80 49.45
CA PRO A 121 -11.19 1.30 50.77
C PRO A 121 -10.12 0.31 51.29
N ASN A 122 -9.86 0.42 52.60
CA ASN A 122 -8.97 -0.42 53.40
C ASN A 122 -9.48 -1.86 53.57
N VAL A 123 -8.55 -2.77 53.86
CA VAL A 123 -8.73 -4.20 54.13
C VAL A 123 -8.72 -4.47 55.64
N GLN A 124 -9.40 -5.55 56.06
CA GLN A 124 -9.06 -6.58 57.10
C GLN A 124 -10.19 -6.83 58.15
N PRO A 125 -10.20 -7.97 58.88
CA PRO A 125 -10.51 -9.32 58.41
C PRO A 125 -11.54 -10.05 59.33
N GLY A 126 -12.11 -11.18 58.91
CA GLY A 126 -12.98 -11.97 59.79
C GLY A 126 -13.35 -13.35 59.22
N SER A 127 -13.29 -14.36 60.08
CA SER A 127 -13.14 -15.78 59.81
C SER A 127 -14.45 -16.62 59.83
N SER A 128 -14.31 -17.84 59.30
CA SER A 128 -14.88 -19.13 59.74
C SER A 128 -16.32 -19.58 59.38
N SER A 129 -16.33 -20.69 58.62
CA SER A 129 -17.03 -21.99 58.84
C SER A 129 -18.51 -22.22 58.51
N ASN A 130 -18.70 -23.07 57.48
CA ASN A 130 -19.48 -24.33 57.39
C ASN A 130 -20.91 -24.46 57.97
N TYR A 131 -21.86 -24.89 57.11
CA TYR A 131 -22.66 -26.15 57.12
C TYR A 131 -23.98 -25.95 56.32
N ILE A 132 -24.15 -26.62 55.17
CA ILE A 132 -25.03 -27.80 54.87
C ILE A 132 -26.54 -27.62 55.13
N GLY A 133 -27.35 -27.94 54.10
CA GLY A 133 -28.70 -28.54 54.23
C GLY A 133 -29.84 -27.66 53.73
N ALA A 134 -30.24 -27.73 52.47
CA ALA A 134 -31.23 -28.65 51.90
C ALA A 134 -32.71 -28.33 52.23
N ARG A 135 -33.50 -28.18 51.16
CA ARG A 135 -34.75 -28.91 50.83
C ARG A 135 -35.97 -28.01 50.51
N ILE A 136 -36.54 -28.31 49.33
CA ILE A 136 -37.79 -27.85 48.70
C ILE A 136 -38.99 -28.58 49.34
N PRO A 137 -40.21 -27.98 49.40
CA PRO A 137 -41.37 -28.43 48.57
C PRO A 137 -42.20 -27.21 48.06
N SER A 138 -42.62 -27.07 46.79
CA SER A 138 -43.69 -27.72 46.00
C SER A 138 -45.16 -27.49 46.46
N SER A 139 -45.98 -27.04 45.48
CA SER A 139 -47.46 -27.17 45.30
C SER A 139 -48.34 -26.01 45.81
N LEU A 140 -48.95 -25.16 44.96
CA LEU A 140 -50.17 -25.29 44.09
C LEU A 140 -51.52 -25.11 44.83
N HIS A 141 -52.25 -24.01 44.54
CA HIS A 141 -53.58 -23.96 43.88
C HIS A 141 -54.40 -22.66 44.14
N HIS A 142 -54.92 -22.11 43.03
CA HIS A 142 -56.20 -21.41 42.77
C HIS A 142 -56.86 -20.45 43.79
N LEU A 143 -57.19 -19.23 43.36
CA LEU A 143 -58.54 -18.87 42.88
C LEU A 143 -58.62 -17.41 42.37
N SER A 144 -59.58 -17.22 41.47
CA SER A 144 -59.79 -16.14 40.51
C SER A 144 -60.60 -14.97 41.08
N TYR A 145 -60.43 -13.76 40.54
CA TYR A 145 -61.53 -12.78 40.44
C TYR A 145 -61.42 -11.97 39.14
N ILE A 146 -62.52 -11.95 38.38
CA ILE A 146 -62.73 -11.20 37.14
C ILE A 146 -63.63 -10.01 37.48
N SER A 147 -63.30 -8.81 36.95
CA SER A 147 -64.31 -7.90 36.39
C SER A 147 -63.69 -6.80 35.51
N HIS A 148 -64.32 -6.65 34.35
CA HIS A 148 -64.05 -5.78 33.22
C HIS A 148 -64.32 -4.28 33.49
N LEU A 149 -63.75 -3.36 32.68
CA LEU A 149 -64.47 -2.58 31.66
C LEU A 149 -63.61 -1.46 30.99
N THR A 150 -63.62 -1.49 29.64
CA THR A 150 -63.64 -0.39 28.62
C THR A 150 -62.48 0.62 28.55
N SER A 151 -61.67 0.67 27.47
CA SER A 151 -61.90 1.30 26.14
C SER A 151 -62.26 2.80 26.24
N SER A 152 -61.52 3.77 25.69
CA SER A 152 -61.33 4.01 24.26
C SER A 152 -60.30 5.11 23.97
N ALA A 153 -59.79 5.12 22.73
CA ALA A 153 -58.74 5.92 22.13
C ALA A 153 -58.91 7.47 22.15
N ASN A 154 -57.78 8.21 22.11
CA ASN A 154 -57.39 8.99 20.93
C ASN A 154 -56.03 9.72 21.09
N MET A 155 -55.18 9.49 20.08
CA MET A 155 -54.25 10.40 19.39
C MET A 155 -53.50 11.47 20.21
N TYR A 156 -52.17 11.37 20.28
CA TYR A 156 -51.19 12.35 19.78
C TYR A 156 -49.76 11.80 20.00
N ALA A 157 -49.36 10.77 19.25
CA ALA A 157 -47.96 10.37 19.16
C ALA A 157 -47.31 11.18 18.04
N LYS A 158 -46.73 12.34 18.37
CA LYS A 158 -45.82 13.05 17.47
C LYS A 158 -44.47 12.35 17.54
N SER A 159 -44.30 11.35 16.68
CA SER A 159 -43.01 10.74 16.38
C SER A 159 -42.08 11.78 15.75
N ALA A 160 -41.15 12.32 16.53
CA ALA A 160 -40.03 13.07 15.99
C ALA A 160 -39.01 12.04 15.43
N LEU A 161 -39.16 11.75 14.14
CA LEU A 161 -38.17 11.00 13.37
C LEU A 161 -36.93 11.88 13.19
N LEU A 162 -36.00 11.84 14.14
CA LEU A 162 -34.65 12.41 13.93
C LEU A 162 -33.89 11.43 13.01
N ALA A 163 -33.98 11.65 11.70
CA ALA A 163 -33.09 11.02 10.75
C ALA A 163 -31.68 11.59 10.97
N LEU A 164 -30.86 10.89 11.76
CA LEU A 164 -29.41 11.06 11.74
C LEU A 164 -28.92 10.60 10.37
N LEU A 165 -28.90 11.52 9.41
CA LEU A 165 -28.09 11.40 8.21
C LEU A 165 -26.62 11.50 8.65
N ALA A 166 -26.07 10.37 9.11
CA ALA A 166 -24.63 10.18 9.09
C ALA A 166 -24.23 10.20 7.62
N GLY A 167 -23.76 11.36 7.15
CA GLY A 167 -23.10 11.48 5.87
C GLY A 167 -21.81 10.67 5.94
N VAL A 168 -21.89 9.37 5.65
CA VAL A 168 -20.72 8.59 5.27
C VAL A 168 -20.31 9.20 3.93
N ILE A 169 -19.26 10.01 3.94
CA ILE A 169 -18.54 10.33 2.71
C ILE A 169 -17.95 8.99 2.26
N GLY A 170 -18.74 8.22 1.52
CA GLY A 170 -18.24 7.05 0.85
C GLY A 170 -17.20 7.54 -0.14
N VAL A 171 -15.95 7.14 0.04
CA VAL A 171 -15.00 7.15 -1.08
C VAL A 171 -15.69 6.36 -2.18
N THR A 172 -16.07 7.02 -3.26
CA THR A 172 -16.73 6.36 -4.38
C THR A 172 -15.73 5.38 -4.97
N ALA A 173 -15.95 4.08 -4.76
CA ALA A 173 -15.08 3.06 -5.29
C ALA A 173 -15.00 3.22 -6.82
N TYR A 174 -13.78 3.28 -7.35
CA TYR A 174 -13.54 3.36 -8.77
C TYR A 174 -13.88 2.04 -9.46
N ASP A 175 -14.45 2.13 -10.66
CA ASP A 175 -14.56 0.99 -11.57
C ASP A 175 -13.32 0.98 -12.49
N PRO A 176 -12.48 -0.07 -12.47
CA PRO A 176 -11.30 -0.14 -13.32
C PRO A 176 -11.62 -0.13 -14.82
N ALA A 177 -12.87 -0.40 -15.23
CA ALA A 177 -13.30 -0.26 -16.63
C ALA A 177 -13.58 1.21 -17.05
N HIS A 178 -13.84 2.09 -16.09
CA HIS A 178 -14.29 3.47 -16.32
C HIS A 178 -13.41 4.52 -15.61
N MET A 179 -12.11 4.23 -15.47
CA MET A 179 -11.15 5.16 -14.89
C MET A 179 -11.01 6.44 -15.73
N PRO A 180 -10.91 7.63 -15.09
CA PRO A 180 -10.45 8.83 -15.79
C PRO A 180 -8.97 8.68 -16.19
N ALA A 181 -8.47 9.60 -17.03
CA ALA A 181 -7.06 9.58 -17.42
C ALA A 181 -6.12 9.73 -16.21
N LYS A 182 -6.49 10.53 -15.22
CA LYS A 182 -5.78 10.76 -13.97
C LYS A 182 -6.79 10.95 -12.85
N THR A 183 -6.54 10.36 -11.69
CA THR A 183 -7.34 10.51 -10.48
C THR A 183 -6.81 11.59 -9.55
N ASP A 184 -5.50 11.87 -9.59
CA ASP A 184 -4.87 12.94 -8.79
C ASP A 184 -3.92 13.82 -9.61
N ALA A 185 -4.46 14.47 -10.65
CA ALA A 185 -3.67 15.40 -11.45
C ALA A 185 -3.14 16.61 -10.64
N GLN A 186 -3.81 16.98 -9.55
CA GLN A 186 -3.44 18.13 -8.71
C GLN A 186 -2.30 17.79 -7.75
N GLY A 187 -2.22 16.55 -7.27
CA GLY A 187 -1.13 16.01 -6.48
C GLY A 187 0.14 15.69 -7.28
N GLY A 188 0.15 15.98 -8.59
CA GLY A 188 1.33 15.80 -9.43
C GLY A 188 1.43 14.41 -10.09
N GLN A 189 0.32 13.69 -10.21
CA GLN A 189 0.28 12.38 -10.88
C GLN A 189 0.97 12.42 -12.26
N THR A 190 1.99 11.58 -12.44
CA THR A 190 2.76 11.52 -13.69
C THR A 190 2.29 10.43 -14.66
N GLY A 191 1.67 9.36 -14.14
CA GLY A 191 1.10 8.25 -14.92
C GLY A 191 -0.36 8.47 -15.29
N TYR A 192 -1.06 7.37 -15.60
CA TYR A 192 -2.44 7.35 -16.05
C TYR A 192 -3.24 6.20 -15.46
N ASN A 193 -4.55 6.39 -15.33
CA ASN A 193 -5.49 5.36 -14.85
C ASN A 193 -6.41 4.82 -15.96
N ASP A 194 -6.52 5.45 -17.13
CA ASP A 194 -7.30 4.96 -18.30
C ASP A 194 -6.51 3.89 -19.11
N CYS A 195 -5.83 3.00 -18.40
CA CYS A 195 -4.71 2.21 -18.91
C CYS A 195 -5.04 1.34 -20.12
N GLN A 196 -6.13 0.57 -20.08
CA GLN A 196 -6.47 -0.33 -21.18
C GLN A 196 -6.84 0.44 -22.45
N GLN A 197 -7.59 1.53 -22.31
CA GLN A 197 -7.92 2.40 -23.45
C GLN A 197 -6.65 3.02 -24.05
N ARG A 198 -5.70 3.40 -23.20
CA ARG A 198 -4.48 4.09 -23.60
C ARG A 198 -3.39 3.17 -24.16
N TYR A 199 -3.27 1.96 -23.61
CA TYR A 199 -2.13 1.08 -23.83
C TYR A 199 -2.51 -0.30 -24.40
N GLY A 200 -3.79 -0.56 -24.63
CA GLY A 200 -4.28 -1.86 -25.09
C GLY A 200 -4.15 -2.94 -24.03
N ALA A 201 -3.81 -4.17 -24.44
CA ALA A 201 -3.68 -5.28 -23.50
C ALA A 201 -2.45 -5.12 -22.58
N SER A 202 -1.29 -4.78 -23.14
CA SER A 202 -0.05 -4.55 -22.41
C SER A 202 0.90 -3.73 -23.25
N ASN A 203 1.71 -2.87 -22.62
CA ASN A 203 2.67 -2.04 -23.33
C ASN A 203 3.93 -1.84 -22.49
N PRO A 204 5.14 -2.14 -23.00
CA PRO A 204 6.39 -1.99 -22.25
C PRO A 204 6.70 -0.53 -21.87
N LYS A 205 6.08 0.44 -22.54
CA LYS A 205 6.20 1.88 -22.25
C LYS A 205 4.99 2.41 -21.46
N ALA A 206 4.08 1.55 -20.99
CA ALA A 206 2.92 1.97 -20.24
C ALA A 206 3.34 2.78 -19.00
N LYS A 207 2.61 3.85 -18.71
CA LYS A 207 2.68 4.57 -17.44
C LYS A 207 1.42 4.36 -16.62
N CYS A 208 0.91 3.12 -16.62
CA CYS A 208 -0.31 2.77 -15.91
C CYS A 208 -0.09 2.80 -14.40
N GLN A 209 -1.01 3.42 -13.67
CA GLN A 209 -1.02 3.52 -12.21
C GLN A 209 -2.22 2.79 -11.60
N ASN A 210 -2.58 1.64 -12.18
CA ASN A 210 -3.55 0.71 -11.62
C ASN A 210 -2.90 -0.67 -11.46
N VAL A 211 -2.99 -1.25 -10.27
CA VAL A 211 -2.53 -2.60 -9.95
C VAL A 211 -3.73 -3.53 -9.76
N PHE A 212 -3.54 -4.81 -10.09
CA PHE A 212 -4.52 -5.86 -9.94
C PHE A 212 -3.93 -7.00 -9.11
N ILE A 213 -4.63 -7.50 -8.09
CA ILE A 213 -4.16 -8.61 -7.22
C ILE A 213 -5.26 -9.67 -7.10
N ASN A 214 -5.20 -10.72 -7.91
CA ASN A 214 -6.31 -11.67 -8.09
C ASN A 214 -5.96 -13.10 -7.68
N SER A 215 -4.72 -13.53 -7.88
CA SER A 215 -4.21 -14.87 -7.52
C SER A 215 -2.68 -14.90 -7.59
N VAL A 216 -2.07 -16.03 -7.20
CA VAL A 216 -0.63 -16.26 -7.38
C VAL A 216 -0.17 -16.19 -8.84
N LYS A 217 -1.07 -16.37 -9.81
CA LYS A 217 -0.77 -16.28 -11.24
C LYS A 217 -1.13 -14.94 -11.86
N ASP A 218 -1.92 -14.12 -11.16
CA ASP A 218 -2.54 -12.92 -11.71
C ASP A 218 -2.47 -11.82 -10.65
N PHE A 219 -1.30 -11.20 -10.58
CA PHE A 219 -1.03 -10.05 -9.73
C PHE A 219 -0.11 -9.06 -10.45
N CYS A 220 -0.08 -7.84 -9.95
CA CYS A 220 0.85 -6.81 -10.36
C CYS A 220 1.65 -6.30 -9.17
N LEU A 221 2.80 -5.70 -9.47
CA LEU A 221 3.67 -4.99 -8.55
C LEU A 221 3.88 -3.57 -9.07
N TRP A 222 4.18 -2.65 -8.16
CA TRP A 222 4.69 -1.35 -8.54
C TRP A 222 6.17 -1.46 -8.92
N GLY A 223 6.60 -0.67 -9.91
CA GLY A 223 8.00 -0.62 -10.30
C GLY A 223 8.37 0.65 -11.07
N PRO A 224 9.68 0.90 -11.25
CA PRO A 224 10.19 2.09 -11.90
C PRO A 224 9.58 2.38 -13.28
N PRO A 225 9.21 3.64 -13.59
CA PRO A 225 8.70 4.01 -14.90
C PRO A 225 9.80 4.10 -15.97
N ASN A 226 11.05 4.39 -15.59
CA ASN A 226 12.16 4.47 -16.52
C ASN A 226 12.75 3.08 -16.77
N THR A 227 12.88 2.70 -18.04
CA THR A 227 13.46 1.41 -18.46
C THR A 227 14.89 1.53 -18.99
N GLN A 228 15.44 2.75 -19.03
CA GLN A 228 16.79 3.02 -19.55
C GLN A 228 17.85 3.06 -18.43
N SER A 229 17.42 3.27 -17.19
CA SER A 229 18.28 3.29 -16.01
C SER A 229 17.56 2.64 -14.84
N SER A 230 18.31 2.09 -13.90
CA SER A 230 17.79 1.60 -12.61
C SER A 230 17.96 2.65 -11.52
N ASP A 231 17.03 2.70 -10.57
CA ASP A 231 17.11 3.55 -9.38
C ASP A 231 16.51 2.81 -8.17
N THR A 232 16.61 3.38 -6.97
CA THR A 232 16.00 2.81 -5.78
C THR A 232 14.51 3.07 -5.70
N VAL A 233 13.79 2.17 -5.04
CA VAL A 233 12.37 2.30 -4.77
C VAL A 233 12.08 3.62 -4.04
N GLY A 234 12.81 3.91 -2.97
CA GLY A 234 12.66 5.14 -2.19
C GLY A 234 12.84 6.45 -2.98
N ASN A 235 13.54 6.44 -4.11
CA ASN A 235 13.70 7.65 -4.94
C ASN A 235 12.53 7.85 -5.92
N LEU A 236 11.80 6.78 -6.23
CA LEU A 236 10.82 6.74 -7.32
C LEU A 236 9.38 6.51 -6.85
N GLU A 237 9.15 6.45 -5.53
CA GLU A 237 7.86 6.09 -4.92
C GLU A 237 6.67 6.81 -5.56
N ALA A 238 6.76 8.14 -5.73
CA ALA A 238 5.69 8.97 -6.26
C ALA A 238 5.34 8.69 -7.74
N VAL A 239 6.23 8.06 -8.51
CA VAL A 239 6.11 7.92 -9.99
C VAL A 239 6.10 6.47 -10.47
N MET A 240 6.02 5.50 -9.57
CA MET A 240 5.94 4.09 -9.91
C MET A 240 4.75 3.76 -10.84
N VAL A 241 4.91 2.70 -11.62
CA VAL A 241 3.91 2.20 -12.58
C VAL A 241 3.72 0.70 -12.42
N ALA A 242 2.59 0.20 -12.89
CA ALA A 242 2.22 -1.21 -12.71
C ALA A 242 2.94 -2.15 -13.69
N TYR A 243 3.52 -3.20 -13.13
CA TYR A 243 4.03 -4.39 -13.83
C TYR A 243 3.19 -5.59 -13.43
N CYS A 244 2.55 -6.28 -14.37
CA CYS A 244 1.64 -7.39 -14.11
C CYS A 244 2.15 -8.71 -14.67
N MET A 245 1.83 -9.82 -14.00
CA MET A 245 2.01 -11.18 -14.56
C MET A 245 1.09 -11.46 -15.74
N LYS A 246 0.00 -10.69 -15.92
CA LYS A 246 -0.97 -10.92 -17.00
C LYS A 246 -1.16 -9.70 -17.87
N SER A 247 -1.31 -9.94 -19.17
CA SER A 247 -1.73 -8.93 -20.14
C SER A 247 -3.25 -8.74 -20.08
N GLY A 248 -3.72 -7.65 -20.66
CA GLY A 248 -5.13 -7.25 -20.63
C GLY A 248 -5.41 -6.08 -19.70
N TYR A 249 -4.44 -5.58 -18.94
CA TYR A 249 -4.62 -4.47 -18.00
C TYR A 249 -4.12 -3.11 -18.52
N GLY A 250 -3.49 -3.06 -19.69
CA GLY A 250 -2.83 -1.84 -20.20
C GLY A 250 -1.57 -1.49 -19.40
N THR A 251 -0.98 -2.47 -18.72
CA THR A 251 0.21 -2.36 -17.87
C THR A 251 1.45 -2.90 -18.57
N ARG A 252 2.60 -2.80 -17.91
CA ARG A 252 3.80 -3.53 -18.31
C ARG A 252 3.68 -4.99 -17.89
N LEU A 253 4.39 -5.88 -18.56
CA LEU A 253 4.52 -7.26 -18.10
C LEU A 253 5.75 -7.40 -17.20
N ILE A 254 5.60 -8.16 -16.11
CA ILE A 254 6.75 -8.67 -15.37
C ILE A 254 7.45 -9.69 -16.28
N PRO A 255 8.75 -9.57 -16.59
CA PRO A 255 9.42 -10.55 -17.44
C PRO A 255 9.38 -11.95 -16.82
N ASP A 256 9.18 -13.00 -17.65
CA ASP A 256 9.16 -14.37 -17.15
C ASP A 256 10.48 -14.73 -16.44
N GLY A 257 10.35 -15.49 -15.34
CA GLY A 257 11.49 -15.83 -14.48
C GLY A 257 12.04 -14.69 -13.64
N THR A 258 11.36 -13.53 -13.57
CA THR A 258 11.62 -12.47 -12.56
C THR A 258 11.18 -12.96 -11.18
N ILE A 259 9.95 -13.45 -11.04
CA ILE A 259 9.44 -14.00 -9.79
C ILE A 259 10.06 -15.38 -9.55
N LYS A 260 10.66 -15.57 -8.38
CA LYS A 260 11.33 -16.82 -7.96
C LYS A 260 10.51 -17.60 -6.94
N GLY A 261 9.68 -16.92 -6.15
CA GLY A 261 8.67 -17.53 -5.28
C GLY A 261 7.47 -16.59 -5.17
N ALA A 262 6.27 -17.15 -4.99
CA ALA A 262 5.06 -16.38 -4.79
C ALA A 262 4.07 -17.15 -3.90
N HIS A 263 3.72 -16.56 -2.76
CA HIS A 263 2.67 -17.02 -1.87
C HIS A 263 1.51 -16.03 -1.93
N PHE A 264 0.39 -16.45 -2.51
CA PHE A 264 -0.84 -15.66 -2.47
C PHE A 264 -1.74 -16.14 -1.33
N LEU A 265 -2.16 -15.21 -0.49
CA LEU A 265 -3.07 -15.44 0.62
C LEU A 265 -4.33 -14.60 0.45
N LYS A 266 -5.50 -15.23 0.51
CA LYS A 266 -6.79 -14.54 0.63
C LYS A 266 -7.38 -14.78 2.01
N THR A 267 -7.60 -13.71 2.75
CA THR A 267 -8.31 -13.71 4.04
C THR A 267 -9.67 -13.03 3.87
N PRO A 268 -10.55 -13.00 4.88
CA PRO A 268 -11.76 -12.18 4.82
C PRO A 268 -11.50 -10.67 4.69
N SER A 269 -10.38 -10.18 5.24
CA SER A 269 -10.06 -8.75 5.31
C SER A 269 -9.08 -8.25 4.24
N PHE A 270 -8.26 -9.11 3.63
CA PHE A 270 -7.25 -8.68 2.66
C PHE A 270 -6.86 -9.79 1.67
N VAL A 271 -6.27 -9.36 0.56
CA VAL A 271 -5.43 -10.22 -0.28
C VAL A 271 -3.97 -9.84 -0.09
N GLN A 272 -3.09 -10.81 -0.13
CA GLN A 272 -1.66 -10.60 0.03
C GLN A 272 -0.90 -11.48 -0.97
N VAL A 273 0.16 -10.95 -1.56
CA VAL A 273 1.13 -11.73 -2.33
C VAL A 273 2.54 -11.41 -1.84
N THR A 274 3.28 -12.43 -1.41
CA THR A 274 4.65 -12.32 -0.90
C THR A 274 5.59 -13.20 -1.69
N GLY A 275 6.86 -12.84 -1.76
CA GLY A 275 7.85 -13.70 -2.39
C GLY A 275 9.19 -13.05 -2.66
N THR A 276 9.99 -13.77 -3.44
CA THR A 276 11.34 -13.38 -3.84
C THR A 276 11.46 -13.34 -5.35
N GLY A 277 12.41 -12.56 -5.86
CA GLY A 277 12.55 -12.29 -7.28
C GLY A 277 13.92 -11.75 -7.67
N ASP A 278 14.07 -11.43 -8.96
CA ASP A 278 15.16 -10.61 -9.49
C ASP A 278 14.56 -9.34 -10.10
N PHE A 279 14.30 -8.35 -9.26
CA PHE A 279 13.60 -7.12 -9.66
C PHE A 279 14.49 -6.11 -10.37
N THR A 280 15.78 -6.42 -10.54
CA THR A 280 16.63 -5.69 -11.50
C THR A 280 16.08 -5.79 -12.92
N LYS A 281 15.33 -6.85 -13.23
CA LYS A 281 14.61 -7.05 -14.50
C LYS A 281 13.43 -6.11 -14.73
N ILE A 282 12.96 -5.45 -13.67
CA ILE A 282 11.97 -4.36 -13.77
C ILE A 282 12.60 -3.01 -13.38
N HIS A 283 13.93 -2.91 -13.47
CA HIS A 283 14.73 -1.70 -13.28
C HIS A 283 14.84 -1.18 -11.85
N ILE A 284 14.59 -2.01 -10.83
CA ILE A 284 15.04 -1.69 -9.47
C ILE A 284 16.57 -1.81 -9.40
N ARG A 285 17.24 -0.87 -8.73
CA ARG A 285 18.71 -0.87 -8.61
C ARG A 285 19.19 -2.12 -7.87
N ALA A 286 20.24 -2.75 -8.38
CA ALA A 286 20.87 -3.88 -7.70
C ALA A 286 21.34 -3.46 -6.29
N GLY A 287 21.07 -4.31 -5.29
CA GLY A 287 21.40 -4.04 -3.89
C GLY A 287 20.48 -3.03 -3.20
N ASP A 288 19.39 -2.60 -3.84
CA ASP A 288 18.34 -1.85 -3.16
C ASP A 288 17.66 -2.74 -2.11
N GLU A 289 17.69 -2.32 -0.84
CA GLU A 289 17.11 -3.02 0.31
C GLU A 289 15.59 -2.78 0.42
N GLY A 290 15.08 -1.79 -0.32
CA GLY A 290 13.67 -1.59 -0.59
C GLY A 290 13.06 -0.32 -0.02
N GLY A 291 11.75 -0.18 -0.20
CA GLY A 291 10.93 0.93 0.30
C GLY A 291 9.45 0.56 0.30
N GLU A 292 8.65 1.31 1.06
CA GLU A 292 7.19 1.17 1.11
C GLU A 292 6.52 2.02 0.03
N LEU A 293 5.48 1.46 -0.58
CA LEU A 293 4.53 2.15 -1.43
C LEU A 293 3.15 1.98 -0.80
N ASP A 294 2.37 3.06 -0.74
CA ASP A 294 1.10 3.11 -0.02
C ASP A 294 0.17 4.22 -0.58
N PRO A 295 -1.14 4.22 -0.27
CA PRO A 295 -2.12 5.16 -0.83
C PRO A 295 -2.10 6.57 -0.22
N HIS A 296 -1.33 6.83 0.85
CA HIS A 296 -1.30 8.13 1.53
C HIS A 296 0.00 8.87 1.22
N GLY A 297 1.15 8.21 1.27
CA GLY A 297 2.46 8.83 1.06
C GLY A 297 2.71 10.07 1.94
N ALA A 298 3.82 10.78 1.70
CA ALA A 298 4.17 11.95 2.52
C ALA A 298 3.25 13.17 2.31
N THR A 299 2.59 13.26 1.15
CA THR A 299 1.75 14.41 0.76
C THR A 299 0.25 14.16 0.89
N GLY A 300 -0.18 12.94 1.25
CA GLY A 300 -1.58 12.53 1.24
C GLY A 300 -2.10 12.10 -0.14
N SER A 301 -1.26 12.13 -1.18
CA SER A 301 -1.61 11.77 -2.57
C SER A 301 -1.26 10.33 -2.95
N GLY A 302 -0.63 9.58 -2.03
CA GLY A 302 -0.12 8.24 -2.26
C GLY A 302 1.21 8.19 -3.00
N ASN A 303 1.82 7.01 -2.93
CA ASN A 303 3.11 6.65 -3.51
C ASN A 303 2.95 5.26 -4.16
N PRO A 304 2.67 5.16 -5.47
CA PRO A 304 2.65 6.25 -6.44
C PRO A 304 1.41 7.15 -6.35
N VAL A 305 1.62 8.42 -6.71
CA VAL A 305 0.55 9.41 -6.76
C VAL A 305 -0.53 8.97 -7.75
N GLY A 306 -1.79 8.91 -7.28
CA GLY A 306 -2.93 8.44 -8.07
C GLY A 306 -2.90 6.92 -8.35
N GLY A 307 -2.22 6.15 -7.52
CA GLY A 307 -2.18 4.68 -7.58
C GLY A 307 -3.47 4.05 -7.06
N HIS A 308 -4.07 3.14 -7.85
CA HIS A 308 -5.25 2.38 -7.45
C HIS A 308 -4.99 0.88 -7.46
N VAL A 309 -5.57 0.16 -6.50
CA VAL A 309 -5.45 -1.31 -6.38
C VAL A 309 -6.83 -1.95 -6.51
N PHE A 310 -6.93 -2.92 -7.42
CA PHE A 310 -8.16 -3.64 -7.69
C PHE A 310 -7.98 -5.14 -7.47
N THR A 311 -9.06 -5.83 -7.09
CA THR A 311 -9.10 -7.28 -7.01
C THR A 311 -10.42 -7.84 -7.50
N ARG A 312 -10.39 -9.11 -7.88
CA ARG A 312 -11.58 -9.97 -8.10
C ARG A 312 -11.53 -11.24 -7.26
N ALA A 313 -10.62 -11.33 -6.28
CA ALA A 313 -10.40 -12.53 -5.50
C ALA A 313 -11.54 -12.86 -4.52
N PHE A 314 -12.32 -11.86 -4.10
CA PHE A 314 -13.42 -12.02 -3.15
C PHE A 314 -14.71 -12.46 -3.82
N THR A 315 -15.23 -11.65 -4.74
CA THR A 315 -16.56 -11.85 -5.35
C THR A 315 -16.50 -12.29 -6.81
N GLY A 316 -15.32 -12.29 -7.44
CA GLY A 316 -15.18 -12.46 -8.89
C GLY A 316 -15.48 -11.19 -9.71
N ASN A 317 -16.09 -10.17 -9.07
CA ASN A 317 -16.27 -8.82 -9.60
C ASN A 317 -15.11 -7.92 -9.16
N TRP A 318 -14.93 -6.81 -9.86
CA TRP A 318 -13.89 -5.85 -9.52
C TRP A 318 -14.28 -5.10 -8.24
N GLU A 319 -13.38 -5.11 -7.27
CA GLU A 319 -13.43 -4.36 -6.03
C GLU A 319 -12.16 -3.50 -5.95
N GLU A 320 -12.31 -2.22 -5.61
CA GLU A 320 -11.18 -1.36 -5.25
C GLU A 320 -10.81 -1.56 -3.78
N LEU A 321 -9.50 -1.65 -3.51
CA LEU A 321 -8.93 -1.81 -2.18
C LEU A 321 -8.16 -0.52 -1.86
N PRO A 322 -8.77 0.43 -1.11
CA PRO A 322 -8.21 1.77 -0.93
C PRO A 322 -7.07 1.83 0.10
N GLU A 323 -6.91 0.79 0.91
CA GLU A 323 -5.81 0.67 1.88
C GLU A 323 -4.93 -0.50 1.47
N TRP A 324 -3.65 -0.24 1.22
CA TRP A 324 -2.72 -1.25 0.74
C TRP A 324 -1.27 -0.85 1.02
N GLN A 325 -0.39 -1.83 1.06
CA GLN A 325 1.04 -1.64 1.20
C GLN A 325 1.74 -2.50 0.16
N ASN A 326 2.78 -1.98 -0.46
CA ASN A 326 3.67 -2.75 -1.30
C ASN A 326 5.11 -2.40 -0.96
N PHE A 327 5.84 -3.35 -0.40
CA PHE A 327 7.27 -3.22 -0.25
C PHE A 327 7.95 -3.92 -1.42
N MET A 328 8.90 -3.22 -2.01
CA MET A 328 9.70 -3.70 -3.14
C MET A 328 11.17 -3.50 -2.81
N SER A 329 11.99 -4.51 -3.06
CA SER A 329 13.46 -4.41 -3.04
C SER A 329 14.04 -4.99 -4.33
N ALA A 330 15.38 -5.08 -4.44
CA ALA A 330 16.01 -5.73 -5.58
C ALA A 330 15.70 -7.23 -5.69
N ASN A 331 15.33 -7.91 -4.59
CA ASN A 331 15.21 -9.36 -4.51
C ASN A 331 13.99 -9.90 -3.73
N GLU A 332 13.22 -9.04 -3.07
CA GLU A 332 12.08 -9.38 -2.23
C GLU A 332 10.90 -8.46 -2.56
N TYR A 333 9.69 -9.00 -2.42
CA TYR A 333 8.48 -8.21 -2.49
C TYR A 333 7.38 -8.75 -1.59
N CYS A 334 6.48 -7.86 -1.22
CA CYS A 334 5.22 -8.18 -0.60
C CYS A 334 4.21 -7.09 -0.92
N PHE A 335 2.97 -7.51 -1.13
CA PHE A 335 1.88 -6.62 -1.45
C PHE A 335 0.61 -7.12 -0.77
N ARG A 336 0.21 -6.44 0.31
CA ARG A 336 -1.07 -6.62 0.97
C ARG A 336 -2.02 -5.49 0.57
N ALA A 337 -3.20 -5.87 0.09
CA ALA A 337 -4.28 -4.93 -0.17
C ALA A 337 -5.49 -5.30 0.70
N CYS A 338 -5.95 -4.33 1.48
CA CYS A 338 -6.98 -4.49 2.48
C CYS A 338 -8.34 -4.07 1.93
N ARG A 339 -9.32 -4.96 2.11
CA ARG A 339 -10.70 -4.73 1.70
C ARG A 339 -11.26 -3.54 2.47
N ALA A 340 -12.01 -2.69 1.79
CA ALA A 340 -12.64 -1.52 2.40
C ALA A 340 -13.50 -1.93 3.61
N GLY A 341 -13.29 -1.24 4.73
CA GLY A 341 -13.95 -1.55 5.99
C GLY A 341 -13.31 -0.79 7.15
N PRO A 342 -13.91 -0.84 8.35
CA PRO A 342 -13.47 -0.06 9.50
C PRO A 342 -12.04 -0.36 9.97
N TRP A 343 -11.53 -1.56 9.62
CA TRP A 343 -10.22 -2.04 10.06
C TRP A 343 -9.18 -2.10 8.93
N ALA A 344 -9.49 -1.56 7.75
CA ALA A 344 -8.59 -1.66 6.59
C ALA A 344 -7.19 -1.08 6.89
N LYS A 345 -7.12 0.06 7.59
CA LYS A 345 -5.87 0.68 8.06
C LYS A 345 -5.13 -0.11 9.13
N ASN A 346 -5.83 -0.93 9.91
CA ASN A 346 -5.21 -1.78 10.92
C ASN A 346 -4.56 -3.01 10.29
N TRP A 347 -5.14 -3.52 9.20
CA TRP A 347 -4.59 -4.63 8.43
C TRP A 347 -3.48 -4.20 7.46
N CYS A 348 -3.57 -2.97 6.96
CA CYS A 348 -2.59 -2.31 6.08
C CYS A 348 -2.13 -0.97 6.70
N PRO A 349 -1.30 -0.97 7.76
CA PRO A 349 -0.85 0.25 8.43
C PRO A 349 0.39 0.90 7.78
N HIS A 350 0.27 2.16 7.37
CA HIS A 350 1.32 2.94 6.70
C HIS A 350 2.18 3.77 7.68
N ILE A 351 2.64 3.13 8.76
CA ILE A 351 3.49 3.77 9.79
C ILE A 351 4.76 2.97 10.09
N TYR A 352 5.06 1.98 9.25
CA TYR A 352 6.07 0.95 9.47
C TYR A 352 6.99 0.78 8.25
N ASP A 353 7.24 1.90 7.57
CA ASP A 353 7.84 2.00 6.24
C ASP A 353 9.28 1.48 6.15
N VAL A 354 10.01 1.40 7.27
CA VAL A 354 11.39 0.88 7.30
C VAL A 354 11.49 -0.53 7.87
N MET A 355 10.36 -1.15 8.23
CA MET A 355 10.34 -2.49 8.83
C MET A 355 10.43 -3.61 7.78
N GLY A 356 10.05 -3.32 6.53
CA GLY A 356 10.13 -4.24 5.41
C GLY A 356 9.08 -5.35 5.41
N CYS A 357 9.21 -6.25 4.44
CA CYS A 357 8.21 -7.27 4.15
C CYS A 357 7.96 -8.26 5.27
N MET A 358 9.02 -8.91 5.74
CA MET A 358 8.91 -9.96 6.75
C MET A 358 8.31 -9.48 8.07
N TRP A 359 8.35 -8.17 8.34
CA TRP A 359 7.79 -7.57 9.54
C TRP A 359 6.34 -7.09 9.34
N ASN A 360 6.04 -6.38 8.25
CA ASN A 360 4.69 -5.86 7.95
C ASN A 360 3.73 -6.91 7.41
N GLU A 361 4.25 -7.81 6.58
CA GLU A 361 3.49 -8.82 5.86
C GLU A 361 3.95 -10.28 6.11
N PRO A 362 4.03 -10.75 7.38
CA PRO A 362 4.53 -12.09 7.68
C PRO A 362 3.76 -13.19 6.93
N ALA A 363 4.47 -13.99 6.14
CA ALA A 363 3.95 -15.09 5.32
C ALA A 363 5.08 -16.01 4.83
N ASN A 364 4.80 -16.84 3.81
CA ASN A 364 5.82 -17.61 3.11
C ASN A 364 6.53 -16.76 2.03
N TYR A 365 7.86 -16.82 1.99
CA TYR A 365 8.73 -16.11 1.02
C TYR A 365 9.68 -17.07 0.27
N ASP A 366 9.49 -18.38 0.43
CA ASP A 366 10.39 -19.41 -0.07
C ASP A 366 10.53 -19.34 -1.60
N ALA A 367 11.78 -19.29 -2.07
CA ALA A 367 12.09 -19.42 -3.48
C ALA A 367 11.74 -20.82 -3.99
N GLY A 368 11.20 -20.90 -5.22
CA GLY A 368 10.74 -22.14 -5.85
C GLY A 368 9.33 -22.57 -5.42
N VAL A 369 8.70 -21.86 -4.47
CA VAL A 369 7.32 -22.13 -4.05
C VAL A 369 6.38 -21.16 -4.76
N PHE A 370 5.38 -21.70 -5.46
CA PHE A 370 4.28 -20.94 -6.04
C PHE A 370 2.97 -21.50 -5.52
N GLU A 371 2.32 -20.79 -4.61
CA GLU A 371 1.11 -21.28 -3.97
C GLU A 371 0.02 -20.23 -3.82
N GLN A 372 -1.22 -20.70 -3.86
CA GLN A 372 -2.41 -19.91 -3.64
C GLN A 372 -3.24 -20.53 -2.51
N CYS A 373 -3.35 -19.82 -1.40
CA CYS A 373 -4.01 -20.26 -0.20
C CYS A 373 -5.19 -19.35 0.17
N ASP A 374 -6.15 -19.92 0.89
CA ASP A 374 -7.03 -19.15 1.77
C ASP A 374 -6.35 -19.01 3.14
N GLY A 375 -6.84 -18.12 4.00
CA GLY A 375 -6.32 -17.99 5.35
C GLY A 375 -7.14 -17.11 6.28
N ILE A 376 -6.63 -16.96 7.49
CA ILE A 376 -7.11 -15.99 8.48
C ILE A 376 -6.12 -14.83 8.60
N GLU A 377 -6.60 -13.67 9.05
CA GLU A 377 -5.82 -12.43 9.07
C GLU A 377 -4.60 -12.45 10.00
N GLY A 378 -4.65 -13.23 11.09
CA GLY A 378 -3.61 -13.20 12.12
C GLY A 378 -3.79 -12.00 13.07
N GLN A 379 -2.68 -11.37 13.45
CA GLN A 379 -2.66 -10.19 14.34
C GLN A 379 -2.31 -8.93 13.56
N TRP A 380 -2.79 -7.77 14.02
CA TRP A 380 -2.44 -6.48 13.41
C TRP A 380 -0.94 -6.21 13.52
N PRO A 381 -0.29 -5.78 12.42
CA PRO A 381 1.11 -5.37 12.46
C PRO A 381 1.35 -4.31 13.53
N GLY A 382 2.39 -4.51 14.33
CA GLY A 382 2.79 -3.61 15.41
C GLY A 382 1.85 -3.52 16.63
N VAL A 383 0.81 -4.35 16.74
CA VAL A 383 -0.08 -4.35 17.91
C VAL A 383 0.19 -5.53 18.83
N TYR A 384 0.78 -5.27 20.00
CA TYR A 384 1.17 -6.31 20.97
C TYR A 384 0.37 -6.13 22.26
N SER A 385 -0.33 -7.18 22.68
CA SER A 385 -1.17 -7.16 23.90
C SER A 385 -2.14 -5.97 23.96
N GLY A 386 -2.68 -5.57 22.80
CA GLY A 386 -3.61 -4.45 22.66
C GLY A 386 -2.95 -3.06 22.61
N SER A 387 -1.61 -2.98 22.65
CA SER A 387 -0.86 -1.73 22.52
C SER A 387 -0.18 -1.62 21.16
N THR A 388 -0.28 -0.45 20.54
CA THR A 388 0.44 -0.15 19.29
C THR A 388 1.88 0.24 19.60
N TRP A 389 2.83 -0.46 18.99
CA TRP A 389 4.22 -0.04 18.90
C TRP A 389 4.39 0.93 17.73
N TYR A 390 5.28 1.92 17.87
CA TYR A 390 5.54 2.90 16.83
C TYR A 390 6.99 2.79 16.35
N GLN A 391 7.18 2.88 15.03
CA GLN A 391 8.50 2.81 14.40
C GLN A 391 9.50 3.77 15.04
N GLY A 392 10.73 3.28 15.26
CA GLY A 392 11.80 4.04 15.90
C GLY A 392 11.89 3.88 17.42
N VAL A 393 10.88 3.30 18.08
CA VAL A 393 10.92 2.99 19.53
C VAL A 393 11.73 1.71 19.79
N ARG A 394 12.63 1.76 20.79
CA ARG A 394 13.46 0.61 21.18
C ARG A 394 12.96 -0.07 22.47
N PRO A 395 13.05 -1.41 22.57
CA PRO A 395 13.47 -2.33 21.51
C PRO A 395 12.39 -2.45 20.42
N THR A 396 12.81 -2.65 19.17
CA THR A 396 11.90 -3.04 18.09
C THR A 396 11.40 -4.46 18.37
N PRO A 397 10.08 -4.69 18.49
CA PRO A 397 9.54 -6.01 18.72
C PRO A 397 9.68 -6.89 17.47
N ALA A 398 9.63 -8.20 17.68
CA ALA A 398 9.57 -9.16 16.58
C ALA A 398 8.30 -8.98 15.76
N ALA A 399 8.35 -9.33 14.48
CA ALA A 399 7.19 -9.38 13.60
C ALA A 399 6.05 -10.20 14.23
N GLN A 400 4.81 -9.86 13.88
CA GLN A 400 3.68 -10.72 14.23
C GLN A 400 3.83 -12.09 13.55
N PRO A 401 3.33 -13.19 14.16
CA PRO A 401 3.25 -14.46 13.47
C PRO A 401 2.36 -14.34 12.22
N ALA A 402 2.75 -15.03 11.15
CA ALA A 402 1.91 -15.15 9.96
C ALA A 402 0.53 -15.73 10.31
N GLY A 403 -0.50 -15.23 9.64
CA GLY A 403 -1.83 -15.82 9.67
C GLY A 403 -1.79 -17.28 9.20
N LYS A 404 -2.70 -18.13 9.70
CA LYS A 404 -2.74 -19.53 9.27
C LYS A 404 -3.28 -19.62 7.83
N SER A 405 -2.52 -20.27 6.96
CA SER A 405 -2.93 -20.63 5.60
C SER A 405 -3.69 -21.96 5.57
N SER A 406 -4.61 -22.10 4.62
CA SER A 406 -5.39 -23.31 4.36
C SER A 406 -5.74 -23.40 2.87
N ASN A 407 -6.25 -24.55 2.43
CA ASN A 407 -6.67 -24.79 1.02
C ASN A 407 -5.60 -24.43 -0.02
N CYS A 408 -4.31 -24.58 0.32
CA CYS A 408 -3.21 -24.18 -0.53
C CYS A 408 -3.15 -25.03 -1.80
N ARG A 409 -3.13 -24.35 -2.94
CA ARG A 409 -2.93 -24.93 -4.27
C ARG A 409 -1.54 -24.56 -4.77
N TYR A 410 -0.73 -25.57 -5.07
CA TYR A 410 0.65 -25.41 -5.52
C TYR A 410 0.74 -25.46 -7.04
N TYR A 411 1.69 -24.70 -7.57
CA TYR A 411 2.00 -24.64 -8.98
C TYR A 411 3.51 -24.86 -9.18
N PRO A 412 3.92 -25.56 -10.25
CA PRO A 412 5.33 -25.77 -10.53
C PRO A 412 6.04 -24.48 -10.98
N SER A 413 5.28 -23.56 -11.58
CA SER A 413 5.75 -22.26 -12.03
C SER A 413 4.57 -21.32 -12.27
N ILE A 414 4.89 -20.04 -12.45
CA ILE A 414 3.99 -19.01 -12.97
C ILE A 414 4.63 -18.38 -14.22
N SER A 415 3.80 -17.89 -15.12
CA SER A 415 4.26 -17.27 -16.36
C SER A 415 3.28 -16.20 -16.82
N ASN A 416 3.74 -15.38 -17.75
CA ASN A 416 2.92 -14.45 -18.48
C ASN A 416 1.79 -15.13 -19.26
N GLY A 417 0.78 -14.34 -19.60
CA GLY A 417 -0.37 -14.76 -20.41
C GLY A 417 -1.51 -13.75 -20.33
N PRO A 418 -2.60 -13.93 -21.09
CA PRO A 418 -3.78 -13.08 -20.97
C PRO A 418 -4.46 -13.28 -19.61
N ALA A 419 -4.95 -12.19 -19.04
CA ALA A 419 -5.82 -12.24 -17.88
C ALA A 419 -7.14 -12.95 -18.23
N ILE A 420 -7.65 -13.77 -17.30
CA ILE A 420 -8.92 -14.50 -17.47
C ILE A 420 -10.09 -13.51 -17.58
N LYS A 421 -10.01 -12.41 -16.83
CA LYS A 421 -10.99 -11.33 -16.84
C LYS A 421 -10.23 -10.01 -16.85
N THR A 422 -10.52 -9.18 -17.83
CA THR A 422 -10.01 -7.82 -17.92
C THR A 422 -11.09 -6.85 -17.48
N PRO A 423 -10.74 -5.65 -16.97
CA PRO A 423 -11.69 -4.55 -16.97
C PRO A 423 -12.14 -4.34 -18.43
N SER A 424 -13.40 -4.01 -18.67
CA SER A 424 -13.86 -3.82 -20.05
C SER A 424 -15.07 -2.91 -20.04
N LYS A 425 -15.04 -1.88 -20.89
CA LYS A 425 -16.17 -0.98 -21.16
C LYS A 425 -17.32 -1.67 -21.90
N ARG A 426 -17.11 -2.88 -22.43
CA ARG A 426 -18.20 -3.62 -23.04
C ARG A 426 -19.13 -4.04 -21.90
N SER A 427 -20.29 -3.39 -21.84
CA SER A 427 -21.51 -4.04 -21.39
C SER A 427 -21.49 -5.40 -22.06
N VAL A 428 -21.40 -6.47 -21.28
CA VAL A 428 -21.79 -7.78 -21.78
C VAL A 428 -23.30 -7.65 -22.00
N MET A 429 -23.69 -7.07 -23.13
CA MET A 429 -24.88 -7.53 -23.82
C MET A 429 -24.54 -8.99 -24.02
N ALA A 430 -25.09 -9.85 -23.16
CA ALA A 430 -25.13 -11.26 -23.44
C ALA A 430 -25.79 -11.33 -24.81
N THR A 431 -24.98 -11.46 -25.87
CA THR A 431 -25.46 -12.03 -27.10
C THR A 431 -25.81 -13.44 -26.70
N GLN A 432 -27.03 -13.60 -26.19
CA GLN A 432 -27.83 -14.78 -26.42
C GLN A 432 -27.77 -14.93 -27.94
N VAL A 433 -26.75 -15.63 -28.43
CA VAL A 433 -26.85 -16.31 -29.70
C VAL A 433 -28.04 -17.21 -29.45
N LYS A 434 -29.21 -16.76 -29.89
CA LYS A 434 -30.41 -17.57 -29.95
C LYS A 434 -29.96 -18.75 -30.80
N ARG A 435 -29.69 -19.87 -30.13
CA ARG A 435 -29.45 -21.14 -30.80
C ARG A 435 -30.68 -21.31 -31.69
N SER A 436 -30.50 -21.20 -33.01
CA SER A 436 -31.54 -21.61 -33.94
C SER A 436 -31.94 -23.02 -33.51
N PRO A 437 -33.23 -23.29 -33.28
CA PRO A 437 -33.62 -24.64 -32.94
C PRO A 437 -33.28 -25.57 -34.11
N GLU A 438 -32.80 -26.76 -33.75
CA GLU A 438 -32.16 -27.78 -34.57
C GLU A 438 -33.14 -28.49 -35.53
N TRP A 439 -33.94 -27.73 -36.28
CA TRP A 439 -34.92 -28.26 -37.25
C TRP A 439 -34.94 -27.53 -38.60
N GLU A 440 -33.99 -26.62 -38.89
CA GLU A 440 -33.84 -25.97 -40.21
C GLU A 440 -32.73 -26.58 -41.09
N GLU A 441 -32.32 -27.84 -40.85
CA GLU A 441 -31.32 -28.55 -41.69
C GLU A 441 -31.92 -29.66 -42.57
N ASP A 442 -33.19 -29.58 -42.96
CA ASP A 442 -33.74 -30.43 -44.02
C ASP A 442 -34.62 -29.60 -44.96
N TYR A 443 -34.00 -29.00 -46.00
CA TYR A 443 -34.60 -28.78 -47.33
C TYR A 443 -33.53 -28.56 -48.40
#